data_AF-A0A151CK76-F1
#
_entry.id   AF-A0A151CK76-F1
#
_cell.length_a   1.000
_cell.length_b   1.000
_cell.length_c   1.000
_cell.angle_alpha   90.00
_cell.angle_beta   90.00
_cell.angle_gamma   90.00
#
_symmetry.space_group_name_H-M   'P 1'
#
loop_
_entity.id
_entity.type
_entity.pdbx_description
1 polymer ?
#
loop_
_entity_poly.entity_id
_entity_poly.type
_entity_poly.pdbx_seq_one_letter_code
_entity_poly.pdbx_strand_id
1 'polypeptide(L)'
;MKAFMTQKEAAHLLREVDPDDILVAARMHYPSGIHDEWIDTLEELMWFLQPASDRDIPGVSIEGLASWIENVVGDTALAEEVRSCEKSHSNFVDACEAAYYKVETRVKHLQEIARGGVV
;
A
#
# COMPACT_ATOMS: atom_id res chain seq x y z
N MET A 1 7.98 19.50 15.51
CA MET A 1 6.52 19.64 15.69
C MET A 1 5.88 18.60 14.78
N LYS A 2 5.37 17.47 15.30
CA LYS A 2 4.63 16.51 14.46
C LYS A 2 3.34 17.22 14.05
N ALA A 3 3.14 17.46 12.75
CA ALA A 3 1.88 18.00 12.27
C ALA A 3 0.79 16.99 12.62
N PHE A 4 -0.24 17.43 13.33
CA PHE A 4 -1.41 16.59 13.58
C PHE A 4 -2.20 16.50 12.28
N MET A 5 -2.36 15.29 11.76
CA MET A 5 -3.18 15.01 10.59
C MET A 5 -4.65 15.19 10.95
N THR A 6 -5.38 15.91 10.11
CA THR A 6 -6.82 16.14 10.26
C THR A 6 -7.64 14.98 9.70
N GLN A 7 -8.90 14.85 10.13
CA GLN A 7 -9.83 13.87 9.56
C GLN A 7 -10.00 14.02 8.05
N LYS A 8 -10.01 15.26 7.56
CA LYS A 8 -10.16 15.55 6.12
C LYS A 8 -8.94 15.08 5.33
N GLU A 9 -7.74 15.29 5.85
CA GLU A 9 -6.51 14.79 5.22
C GLU A 9 -6.47 13.27 5.24
N ALA A 10 -6.83 12.63 6.36
CA ALA A 10 -6.90 11.18 6.44
C ALA A 10 -7.92 10.58 5.44
N ALA A 11 -9.12 11.17 5.36
CA ALA A 11 -10.13 10.79 4.39
C ALA A 11 -9.67 11.02 2.94
N HIS A 12 -8.90 12.09 2.69
CA HIS A 12 -8.32 12.32 1.38
C HIS A 12 -7.31 11.24 1.01
N LEU A 13 -6.44 10.78 1.92
CA LEU A 13 -5.49 9.71 1.63
C LEU A 13 -6.15 8.33 1.44
N LEU A 14 -7.33 8.11 2.02
CA LEU A 14 -8.10 6.86 1.87
C LEU A 14 -9.10 6.88 0.71
N ARG A 15 -9.16 7.95 -0.07
CA ARG A 15 -10.10 8.08 -1.19
C ARG A 15 -9.78 7.07 -2.31
N GLU A 16 -10.79 6.80 -3.12
CA GLU A 16 -10.63 6.24 -4.46
C GLU A 16 -9.90 7.25 -5.35
N VAL A 17 -8.91 6.79 -6.11
CA VAL A 17 -8.15 7.62 -7.06
C VAL A 17 -8.92 7.78 -8.37
N ASP A 18 -8.47 8.68 -9.24
CA ASP A 18 -9.10 8.85 -10.55
C ASP A 18 -8.88 7.59 -11.42
N PRO A 19 -9.83 7.21 -12.30
CA PRO A 19 -9.72 5.99 -13.10
C PRO A 19 -8.46 5.90 -13.98
N ASP A 20 -7.92 7.05 -14.39
CA ASP A 20 -6.69 7.13 -15.20
C ASP A 20 -5.41 6.89 -14.36
N ASP A 21 -5.53 6.93 -13.03
CA ASP A 21 -4.43 6.76 -12.08
C ASP A 21 -4.48 5.41 -11.32
N ILE A 22 -5.39 4.51 -11.71
CA ILE A 22 -5.48 3.17 -11.12
C ILE A 22 -4.14 2.44 -11.25
N LEU A 23 -3.70 1.85 -10.14
CA LEU A 23 -2.54 0.97 -10.16
C LEU A 23 -2.93 -0.40 -10.69
N VAL A 24 -2.34 -0.78 -11.82
CA VAL A 24 -2.44 -2.16 -12.35
C VAL A 24 -1.30 -2.98 -11.76
N ALA A 25 -1.64 -3.98 -10.96
CA ALA A 25 -0.70 -4.91 -10.36
C ALA A 25 -1.03 -6.34 -10.79
N ALA A 26 -0.07 -7.25 -10.68
CA ALA A 26 -0.28 -8.66 -11.01
C ALA A 26 0.06 -9.55 -9.80
N ARG A 27 -0.73 -10.59 -9.58
CA ARG A 27 -0.50 -11.58 -8.52
C ARG A 27 -0.41 -12.97 -9.13
N MET A 28 0.60 -13.74 -8.69
CA MET A 28 0.69 -15.15 -9.03
C MET A 28 -0.06 -15.98 -7.98
N HIS A 29 -1.10 -16.69 -8.42
CA HIS A 29 -1.82 -17.68 -7.63
C HIS A 29 -1.53 -19.08 -8.17
N TYR A 30 -0.90 -19.94 -7.37
CA TYR A 30 -0.63 -21.31 -7.80
C TYR A 30 -1.84 -22.23 -7.54
N PRO A 31 -2.27 -23.10 -8.49
CA PRO A 31 -1.74 -23.32 -9.84
C PRO A 31 -2.46 -22.51 -10.93
N SER A 32 -3.32 -21.57 -10.55
CA SER A 32 -4.22 -20.81 -11.44
C SER A 32 -3.51 -19.86 -12.42
N GLY A 33 -2.29 -19.41 -12.11
CA GLY A 33 -1.50 -18.53 -12.96
C GLY A 33 -1.45 -17.09 -12.44
N ILE A 34 -1.21 -16.15 -13.36
CA ILE A 34 -1.10 -14.71 -13.05
C ILE A 34 -2.45 -14.04 -13.28
N HIS A 35 -2.88 -13.22 -12.32
CA HIS A 35 -4.10 -12.44 -12.37
C HIS A 35 -3.77 -10.97 -12.19
N ASP A 36 -4.33 -10.12 -13.05
CA ASP A 36 -4.23 -8.67 -12.90
C ASP A 36 -5.26 -8.19 -11.87
N GLU A 37 -4.85 -7.25 -11.05
CA GLU A 37 -5.68 -6.55 -10.08
C GLU A 37 -5.60 -5.04 -10.36
N TRP A 38 -6.75 -4.40 -10.31
CA TRP A 38 -6.89 -2.95 -10.40
C TRP A 38 -7.05 -2.42 -8.98
N ILE A 39 -6.14 -1.54 -8.59
CA ILE A 39 -6.07 -1.01 -7.23
C ILE A 39 -6.32 0.49 -7.32
N ASP A 40 -7.42 0.94 -6.74
CA ASP A 40 -7.85 2.35 -6.75
C ASP A 40 -7.80 3.01 -5.36
N THR A 41 -7.55 2.24 -4.30
CA THR A 41 -7.44 2.76 -2.93
C THR A 41 -6.22 2.19 -2.19
N LEU A 42 -5.76 2.88 -1.14
CA LEU A 42 -4.75 2.34 -0.22
C LEU A 42 -5.23 1.07 0.50
N GLU A 43 -6.54 0.93 0.73
CA GLU A 43 -7.12 -0.25 1.38
C GLU A 43 -7.06 -1.46 0.44
N GLU A 44 -7.40 -1.29 -0.83
CA GLU A 44 -7.18 -2.34 -1.83
C GLU A 44 -5.70 -2.70 -1.98
N LEU A 45 -4.79 -1.73 -1.95
CA LEU A 45 -3.35 -2.02 -1.95
C LEU A 45 -2.94 -2.87 -0.74
N MET A 46 -3.50 -2.59 0.44
CA MET A 46 -3.27 -3.39 1.64
C MET A 46 -3.72 -4.84 1.43
N TRP A 47 -4.92 -5.05 0.87
CA TRP A 47 -5.42 -6.40 0.56
C TRP A 47 -4.58 -7.10 -0.51
N PHE A 48 -4.17 -6.37 -1.54
CA PHE A 48 -3.28 -6.86 -2.59
C PHE A 48 -1.88 -7.25 -2.06
N LEU A 49 -1.38 -6.58 -1.03
CA LEU A 49 -0.10 -6.95 -0.42
C LEU A 49 -0.24 -8.06 0.64
N GLN A 50 -1.46 -8.28 1.15
CA GLN A 50 -1.69 -9.28 2.18
C GLN A 50 -1.32 -10.68 1.67
N PRO A 51 -0.44 -11.41 2.39
CA PRO A 51 -0.13 -12.79 2.06
C PRO A 51 -1.38 -13.66 2.19
N ALA A 52 -1.89 -14.17 1.07
CA ALA A 52 -3.05 -15.08 1.07
C ALA A 52 -2.64 -16.53 1.41
N SER A 53 -1.40 -16.91 1.06
CA SER A 53 -0.78 -18.18 1.41
C SER A 53 0.75 -18.07 1.36
N ASP A 54 1.45 -19.10 1.83
CA ASP A 54 2.92 -19.23 1.72
C ASP A 54 3.41 -19.42 0.26
N ARG A 55 2.49 -19.64 -0.68
CA ARG A 55 2.77 -19.85 -2.11
C ARG A 55 2.28 -18.70 -3.00
N ASP A 56 1.66 -17.69 -2.41
CA ASP A 56 1.15 -16.53 -3.12
C ASP A 56 2.20 -15.43 -3.05
N ILE A 57 2.65 -14.98 -4.22
CA ILE A 57 3.68 -13.95 -4.33
C ILE A 57 3.08 -12.77 -5.10
N PRO A 58 3.04 -11.56 -4.51
CA PRO A 58 2.63 -10.37 -5.24
C PRO A 58 3.70 -10.04 -6.29
N GLY A 59 3.29 -9.95 -7.55
CA GLY A 59 4.16 -9.63 -8.69
C GLY A 59 4.26 -8.11 -8.88
N VAL A 60 4.83 -7.40 -7.90
CA VAL A 60 4.87 -5.93 -7.88
C VAL A 60 6.28 -5.37 -7.75
N SER A 61 6.49 -4.19 -8.34
CA SER A 61 7.69 -3.40 -8.08
C SER A 61 7.50 -2.57 -6.82
N ILE A 62 8.38 -2.73 -5.81
CA ILE A 62 8.35 -1.90 -4.59
C ILE A 62 8.49 -0.41 -4.94
N GLU A 63 9.39 -0.07 -5.86
CA GLU A 63 9.53 1.31 -6.35
C GLU A 63 8.27 1.80 -7.09
N GLY A 64 7.64 0.92 -7.88
CA GLY A 64 6.37 1.22 -8.55
C GLY A 64 5.24 1.53 -7.55
N LEU A 65 5.12 0.71 -6.50
CA LEU A 65 4.17 0.95 -5.41
C LEU A 65 4.42 2.28 -4.71
N ALA A 66 5.67 2.53 -4.32
CA ALA A 66 6.01 3.78 -3.65
C ALA A 66 5.76 5.01 -4.54
N SER A 67 6.07 4.91 -5.83
CA SER A 67 5.81 5.98 -6.80
C SER A 67 4.32 6.26 -6.95
N TRP A 68 3.47 5.24 -6.98
CA TRP A 68 2.02 5.41 -7.01
C TRP A 68 1.50 6.06 -5.72
N ILE A 69 1.95 5.58 -4.55
CA ILE A 69 1.59 6.14 -3.24
C ILE A 69 1.97 7.63 -3.15
N GLU A 70 3.16 8.00 -3.62
CA GLU A 70 3.62 9.39 -3.55
C GLU A 70 2.87 10.30 -4.53
N ASN A 71 2.74 9.90 -5.79
CA ASN A 71 2.30 10.79 -6.86
C ASN A 71 0.77 10.79 -7.05
N VAL A 72 0.11 9.66 -6.80
CA VAL A 72 -1.33 9.52 -6.99
C VAL A 72 -2.07 9.67 -5.66
N VAL A 73 -1.71 8.87 -4.66
CA VAL A 73 -2.37 8.93 -3.35
C VAL A 73 -2.00 10.22 -2.63
N GLY A 74 -0.74 10.64 -2.71
CA GLY A 74 -0.21 11.85 -2.07
C GLY A 74 0.42 11.59 -0.69
N ASP A 75 0.71 10.34 -0.32
CA ASP A 75 1.31 10.00 0.99
C ASP A 75 2.82 9.80 0.89
N THR A 76 3.57 10.90 0.77
CA THR A 76 5.04 10.87 0.66
C THR A 76 5.72 10.12 1.82
N ALA A 77 5.17 10.22 3.04
CA ALA A 77 5.75 9.54 4.20
C ALA A 77 5.64 8.01 4.07
N LEU A 78 4.46 7.51 3.69
CA LEU A 78 4.29 6.09 3.42
C LEU A 78 5.17 5.62 2.25
N ALA A 79 5.25 6.40 1.17
CA ALA A 79 6.07 6.07 0.02
C ALA A 79 7.56 5.89 0.39
N GLU A 80 8.12 6.79 1.20
CA GLU A 80 9.49 6.66 1.71
C GLU A 80 9.69 5.39 2.54
N GLU A 81 8.73 5.07 3.41
CA GLU A 81 8.78 3.84 4.21
C GLU A 81 8.76 2.59 3.32
N VAL A 82 7.89 2.56 2.30
CA VAL A 82 7.81 1.44 1.34
C VAL A 82 9.10 1.29 0.54
N ARG A 83 9.71 2.38 0.03
CA ARG A 83 11.02 2.30 -0.67
C ARG A 83 12.13 1.75 0.21
N SER A 84 12.05 1.98 1.51
CA SER A 84 13.07 1.49 2.45
C SER A 84 13.04 -0.03 2.62
N CYS A 85 11.91 -0.70 2.32
CA CYS A 85 11.75 -2.15 2.43
C CYS A 85 12.69 -2.89 1.46
N GLU A 86 12.80 -2.44 0.21
CA GLU A 86 13.70 -3.07 -0.77
C GLU A 86 15.18 -2.96 -0.36
N LYS A 87 15.57 -1.86 0.29
CA LYS A 87 16.96 -1.63 0.74
C LYS A 87 17.31 -2.43 2.00
N SER A 88 16.32 -2.78 2.80
CA SER A 88 16.52 -3.36 4.14
C SER A 88 16.53 -4.88 4.14
N HIS A 89 16.03 -5.51 3.07
CA HIS A 89 15.83 -6.97 3.00
C HIS A 89 16.65 -7.60 1.89
N SER A 90 17.12 -8.82 2.12
CA SER A 90 17.96 -9.57 1.18
C SER A 90 17.17 -10.40 0.16
N ASN A 91 15.87 -10.59 0.39
CA ASN A 91 14.98 -11.29 -0.53
C ASN A 91 13.70 -10.49 -0.78
N PHE A 92 13.10 -10.71 -1.95
CA PHE A 92 11.93 -9.96 -2.41
C PHE A 92 10.67 -10.23 -1.59
N VAL A 93 10.47 -11.47 -1.13
CA VAL A 93 9.29 -11.86 -0.34
C VAL A 93 9.26 -11.11 0.99
N ASP A 94 10.39 -11.06 1.71
CA ASP A 94 10.53 -10.30 2.95
C ASP A 94 10.29 -8.79 2.70
N ALA A 95 10.75 -8.25 1.57
CA ALA A 95 10.53 -6.85 1.22
C ALA A 95 9.03 -6.56 0.97
N CYS A 96 8.32 -7.45 0.28
CA CYS A 96 6.87 -7.36 0.09
C CYS A 96 6.11 -7.48 1.41
N GLU A 97 6.50 -8.41 2.28
CA GLU A 97 5.87 -8.57 3.60
C GLU A 97 6.12 -7.33 4.48
N ALA A 98 7.32 -6.78 4.46
CA ALA A 98 7.63 -5.53 5.16
C ALA A 98 6.77 -4.37 4.62
N ALA A 99 6.64 -4.24 3.30
CA ALA A 99 5.79 -3.24 2.67
C ALA A 99 4.32 -3.40 3.06
N TYR A 100 3.81 -4.64 3.10
CA TYR A 100 2.46 -4.94 3.60
C TYR A 100 2.25 -4.36 5.00
N TYR A 101 3.13 -4.65 5.96
CA TYR A 101 2.97 -4.14 7.33
C TYR A 101 3.02 -2.61 7.42
N LYS A 102 3.82 -1.94 6.56
CA LYS A 102 3.84 -0.48 6.48
C LYS A 102 2.51 0.08 5.98
N VAL A 103 2.00 -0.46 4.88
CA VAL A 103 0.71 -0.05 4.31
C VAL A 103 -0.42 -0.35 5.29
N GLU A 104 -0.46 -1.54 5.89
CA GLU A 104 -1.49 -1.96 6.84
C GLU A 104 -1.54 -1.05 8.07
N THR A 105 -0.38 -0.76 8.67
CA THR A 105 -0.28 0.15 9.82
C THR A 105 -0.80 1.54 9.46
N ARG A 106 -0.41 2.03 8.28
CA ARG A 106 -0.80 3.35 7.81
C ARG A 106 -2.30 3.43 7.53
N VAL A 107 -2.88 2.45 6.84
CA VAL A 107 -4.32 2.37 6.55
C VAL A 107 -5.12 2.35 7.85
N LYS A 108 -4.77 1.48 8.81
CA LYS A 108 -5.45 1.42 10.12
C LYS A 108 -5.41 2.77 10.85
N HIS A 109 -4.23 3.41 10.88
CA HIS A 109 -4.07 4.71 11.51
C HIS A 109 -4.91 5.82 10.82
N LEU A 110 -4.94 5.85 9.49
CA LEU A 110 -5.77 6.79 8.73
C LEU A 110 -7.26 6.55 8.99
N GLN A 111 -7.70 5.29 9.04
CA GLN A 111 -9.09 4.93 9.33
C GLN A 111 -9.51 5.35 10.74
N GLU A 112 -8.62 5.21 11.73
CA GLU A 112 -8.85 5.69 13.10
C GLU A 112 -9.03 7.21 13.13
N ILE A 113 -8.12 7.97 12.50
CA ILE A 113 -8.21 9.42 12.42
C ILE A 113 -9.51 9.84 11.72
N ALA A 114 -9.82 9.24 10.57
CA ALA A 114 -11.01 9.57 9.78
C ALA A 114 -12.32 9.32 10.56
N ARG A 115 -12.35 8.34 11.46
CA ARG A 115 -13.49 8.05 12.36
C ARG A 115 -13.54 8.95 13.59
N GLY A 116 -12.54 9.81 13.81
CA GLY A 116 -12.41 10.66 14.98
C GLY A 116 -11.78 10.01 16.21
N GLY A 117 -11.04 8.92 16.00
CA GLY A 117 -10.14 8.38 17.02
C GLY A 117 -9.06 9.40 17.37
N VAL A 118 -8.82 9.60 18.67
CA VAL A 118 -7.71 10.41 19.16
C VAL A 118 -6.45 9.54 19.11
N VAL A 119 -5.47 9.94 18.29
CA VAL A 119 -4.13 9.34 18.25
C VAL A 119 -3.10 10.28 18.87
#